data_AF-A0A380P9P9-F1
#
_entry.id   AF-A0A380P9P9-F1
#
_cell.length_a   1.000
_cell.length_b   1.000
_cell.length_c   1.000
_cell.angle_alpha   90.00
_cell.angle_beta   90.00
_cell.angle_gamma   90.00
#
_symmetry.space_group_name_H-M   'P 1'
#
loop_
_entity.id
_entity.type
_entity.pdbx_description
1 polymer ?
#
loop_
_entity_poly.entity_id
_entity_poly.type
_entity_poly.pdbx_seq_one_letter_code
_entity_poly.pdbx_strand_id
1 'polypeptide(L)' 'MESFFALLQKNVLDRRSWRTRNELRIAIVTWIERTYHRRRRQIRLGRLAPVEYETVMAPHTALAA' A
#
# COMPACT_ATOMS: atom_id res chain seq x y z
N MET A 1 0.92 12.88 -3.83
CA MET A 1 0.90 11.71 -2.93
C MET A 1 1.16 10.48 -3.76
N GLU A 2 2.14 9.65 -3.40
CA GLU A 2 2.40 8.39 -4.13
C GLU A 2 1.24 7.42 -3.89
N SER A 3 0.75 6.80 -4.97
CA SER A 3 -0.31 5.79 -4.92
C SER A 3 0.10 4.62 -4.03
N PHE A 4 -0.89 3.99 -3.39
CA PHE A 4 -0.69 2.72 -2.70
C PHE A 4 0.08 1.72 -3.58
N PHE A 5 -0.29 1.60 -4.85
CA PHE A 5 0.37 0.69 -5.79
C PHE A 5 1.80 1.13 -6.12
N ALA A 6 2.07 2.43 -6.26
CA ALA A 6 3.43 2.95 -6.47
C ALA A 6 4.33 2.69 -5.25
N LEU A 7 3.79 2.88 -4.04
CA LEU A 7 4.50 2.55 -2.80
C LEU A 7 4.74 1.06 -2.66
N LEU A 8 3.75 0.23 -2.98
CA LEU A 8 3.88 -1.22 -2.94
C LEU A 8 4.92 -1.72 -3.96
N GLN A 9 4.92 -1.16 -5.15
CA GLN A 9 5.85 -1.50 -6.21
C GLN A 9 7.29 -1.20 -5.78
N LYS A 10 7.57 0.06 -5.41
CA LYS A 10 8.91 0.50 -4.98
C LYS A 10 9.42 -0.22 -3.74
N ASN A 11 8.55 -0.53 -2.77
CA ASN A 11 8.98 -1.04 -1.47
C ASN A 11 8.89 -2.55 -1.32
N VAL A 12 8.15 -3.25 -2.19
CA VAL A 12 7.97 -4.71 -2.11
C VAL A 12 8.32 -5.39 -3.42
N LEU A 13 7.73 -4.94 -4.54
CA LEU A 13 7.90 -5.62 -5.83
C LEU A 13 9.32 -5.44 -6.39
N ASP A 14 9.85 -4.22 -6.38
CA ASP A 14 11.13 -3.87 -7.01
C ASP A 14 12.33 -4.19 -6.11
N ARG A 15 12.09 -4.59 -4.84
CA ARG A 15 13.17 -4.80 -3.86
C ARG A 15 14.01 -6.04 -4.12
N ARG A 16 13.42 -7.09 -4.72
CA ARG A 16 14.08 -8.37 -5.02
C ARG A 16 13.20 -9.21 -5.92
N SER A 17 13.81 -10.17 -6.62
CA SER A 17 13.06 -11.25 -7.27
C SER A 17 12.45 -12.20 -6.23
N TRP A 18 11.18 -12.52 -6.41
CA TRP A 18 10.44 -13.47 -5.58
C TRP A 18 10.40 -14.83 -6.28
N ARG A 19 10.74 -15.90 -5.55
CA ARG A 19 10.84 -17.23 -6.15
C ARG A 19 9.47 -17.89 -6.27
N THR A 20 8.54 -17.51 -5.40
CA THR A 20 7.16 -17.98 -5.44
C THR A 20 6.16 -16.85 -5.20
N ARG A 21 4.93 -17.01 -5.71
CA ARG A 21 3.84 -16.07 -5.42
C ARG A 21 3.49 -16.03 -3.92
N ASN A 22 3.71 -17.12 -3.19
CA ASN A 22 3.42 -17.18 -1.76
C ASN A 22 4.38 -16.31 -0.96
N GLU A 23 5.69 -16.35 -1.28
CA GLU A 23 6.68 -15.44 -0.70
C GLU A 23 6.32 -13.98 -0.94
N LEU A 24 5.92 -13.66 -2.18
CA LEU A 24 5.48 -12.31 -2.51
C LEU A 24 4.24 -11.90 -1.69
N ARG A 25 3.24 -12.78 -1.56
CA ARG A 25 2.03 -12.49 -0.78
C ARG A 25 2.37 -12.22 0.69
N ILE A 26 3.24 -13.03 1.29
CA ILE A 26 3.69 -12.84 2.67
C ILE A 26 4.40 -11.49 2.81
N ALA A 27 5.27 -11.13 1.86
CA ALA A 27 5.98 -9.86 1.87
C ALA A 27 5.05 -8.66 1.74
N ILE A 28 4.04 -8.73 0.87
CA ILE A 28 3.00 -7.70 0.71
C ILE A 28 2.26 -7.48 2.03
N VAL A 29 1.70 -8.54 2.62
CA VAL A 29 0.94 -8.44 3.89
C VAL A 29 1.82 -7.90 5.01
N THR A 30 3.03 -8.43 5.13
CA THR A 30 4.00 -7.99 6.15
C THR A 30 4.35 -6.51 6.02
N TRP A 31 4.54 -6.01 4.80
CA TRP A 31 4.86 -4.61 4.56
C TRP A 31 3.64 -3.70 4.82
N ILE A 32 2.44 -4.15 4.45
CA ILE A 32 1.19 -3.44 4.72
C ILE A 32 1.02 -3.25 6.24
N GLU A 33 1.17 -4.32 7.01
CA GLU A 33 1.02 -4.29 8.46
C GLU A 33 2.13 -3.50 9.17
N ARG A 34 3.39 -3.80 8.87
CA ARG A 34 4.53 -3.23 9.63
C ARG A 34 4.93 -1.83 9.19
N THR A 35 4.73 -1.48 7.93
CA THR A 35 5.23 -0.23 7.35
C THR A 35 4.10 0.69 6.93
N TYR A 36 3.20 0.23 6.06
CA TYR A 36 2.13 1.09 5.52
C TYR A 36 1.18 1.56 6.63
N HIS A 37 0.58 0.65 7.39
CA HIS A 37 -0.36 1.00 8.47
C HIS A 37 0.31 1.75 9.62
N ARG A 38 1.55 1.38 9.99
CA ARG A 38 2.30 2.11 11.03
C ARG A 38 2.56 3.56 10.62
N ARG A 39 3.04 3.80 9.40
CA ARG A 39 3.27 5.14 8.85
C ARG A 39 1.97 5.95 8.76
N ARG A 40 0.88 5.30 8.35
CA ARG A 40 -0.46 5.92 8.29
C ARG A 40 -1.02 6.25 9.67
N ARG A 41 -0.79 5.41 10.68
CA ARG A 41 -1.19 5.67 12.07
C ARG A 41 -0.44 6.86 12.66
N GLN A 42 0.84 7.03 12.34
CA GLN A 42 1.62 8.22 12.71
C GLN A 42 1.07 9.50 12.05
N ILE A 43 0.70 9.44 10.77
CA ILE A 43 0.07 10.58 10.08
C ILE A 43 -1.31 10.91 10.66
N ARG A 44 -2.12 9.90 11.01
CA ARG A 44 -3.45 10.07 11.62
C ARG A 44 -3.42 10.71 13.00
N LEU A 45 -2.39 10.45 13.80
CA LEU A 45 -2.15 11.16 15.06
C LEU A 45 -1.94 12.68 14.84
N GLY A 46 -1.71 13.12 13.60
CA GLY A 46 -1.64 14.51 13.15
C GLY A 46 -2.85 15.05 12.39
N ARG A 47 -4.05 14.43 12.50
CA ARG A 47 -5.36 14.86 11.91
C ARG A 47 -5.57 14.55 10.41
N LEU A 48 -6.03 13.36 10.04
CA LEU A 48 -6.88 13.12 8.83
C LEU A 48 -7.31 11.65 8.73
N ALA A 49 -8.51 11.38 8.19
CA ALA A 49 -9.06 10.03 8.07
C ALA A 49 -8.61 9.30 6.77
N PRO A 50 -8.48 7.95 6.77
CA PRO A 50 -7.92 7.19 5.65
C PRO A 50 -8.87 7.11 4.46
N VAL A 51 -10.19 7.16 4.70
CA VAL A 51 -11.24 7.05 3.67
C VAL A 51 -11.27 8.26 2.73
N GLU A 52 -11.01 9.46 3.24
CA GLU A 52 -10.91 10.70 2.45
C GLU A 52 -9.63 10.73 1.60
N TYR A 53 -8.57 10.09 2.08
CA TYR A 53 -7.30 9.99 1.36
C TYR A 53 -7.36 8.98 0.21
N GLU A 54 -8.02 7.85 0.43
CA GLU A 54 -8.15 6.79 -0.58
C GLU A 54 -9.12 7.19 -1.70
N THR A 55 -10.17 7.96 -1.38
CA THR A 55 -11.08 8.56 -2.38
C THR A 55 -10.44 9.70 -3.19
N VAL A 56 -9.53 10.49 -2.61
CA VAL A 56 -8.73 11.48 -3.37
C VAL A 56 -7.64 10.83 -4.25
N MET A 57 -7.18 9.62 -3.91
CA MET A 57 -6.16 8.88 -4.67
C MET A 57 -6.70 7.87 -5.70
N ALA A 58 -8.02 7.60 -5.73
CA ALA A 58 -8.62 6.65 -6.66
C ALA A 58 -9.58 7.36 -7.63
N PRO A 59 -9.22 7.41 -8.92
CA PRO A 59 -10.19 7.01 -9.94
C PRO A 59 -9.62 5.87 -10.80
N HIS A 60 -8.98 4.86 -10.18
CA HIS A 60 -8.25 3.80 -10.90
C HIS A 60 -8.55 2.38 -10.38
N THR A 61 -9.77 2.14 -9.93
CA THR A 61 -10.37 0.82 -10.12
C THR A 61 -11.75 1.04 -10.71
N ALA A 62 -11.77 1.50 -11.97
CA ALA A 62 -12.96 1.37 -12.78
C ALA A 62 -13.35 -0.11 -12.78
N LEU A 63 -14.55 -0.37 -12.27
CA LEU A 63 -15.47 -1.40 -12.74
C LEU A 63 -15.02 -2.00 -14.09
N ALA A 64 -14.30 -3.11 -14.01
CA ALA A 64 -14.18 -4.08 -15.09
C ALA A 64 -14.92 -5.33 -14.62
N ALA A 65 -16.25 -5.28 -14.72
CA ALA A 65 -17.17 -6.41 -14.81
C ALA A 65 -18.55 -5.87 -15.20
#